data_AF-A0ABD0V572-F1
#
_entry.id   AF-A0ABD0V572-F1
#
_cell.length_a   1.000
_cell.length_b   1.000
_cell.length_c   1.000
_cell.angle_alpha   90.00
_cell.angle_beta   90.00
_cell.angle_gamma   90.00
#
_symmetry.space_group_name_H-M   'P 1'
#
loop_
_entity.id
_entity.type
_entity.pdbx_description
1 polymer ?
#
loop_
_entity_poly.entity_id
_entity_poly.type
_entity_poly.pdbx_seq_one_letter_code
_entity_poly.pdbx_strand_id
1 'polypeptide(L)'
;MTITAIVYRQQFEQRQDPVVNLSQLRLHPREKFFWWRIFGGILPTHEWLSSRHLPPPNPACPWGCSEPEDINHVTSECSFLLDILSALSNWGFFVPRFRSFAEVKLAIATVRKKKGAGLQLYCYAVYQAWRSRNAKKHGRPFGSPTVLAAAILATCKSHSFSSSPEHWGTIQPSWLSSPNSWYPPLWAG
;
A
#
# COMPACT_ATOMS: atom_id res chain seq x y z
N MET A 1 14.15 -24.07 17.39
CA MET A 1 13.50 -22.76 17.60
C MET A 1 14.03 -22.17 18.89
N THR A 2 14.42 -20.90 18.92
CA THR A 2 14.96 -20.25 20.13
C THR A 2 13.84 -19.78 21.06
N ILE A 3 14.12 -19.71 22.36
CA ILE A 3 13.19 -19.19 23.38
C ILE A 3 12.72 -17.78 23.00
N THR A 4 13.62 -16.96 22.45
CA THR A 4 13.30 -15.63 21.92
C THR A 4 12.27 -15.68 20.79
N ALA A 5 12.37 -16.64 19.87
CA ALA A 5 11.40 -16.81 18.80
C ALA A 5 10.03 -17.26 19.33
N ILE A 6 9.98 -18.04 20.41
CA ILE A 6 8.74 -18.49 21.06
C ILE A 6 8.07 -17.34 21.81
N VAL A 7 8.83 -16.57 22.60
CA VAL A 7 8.34 -15.38 23.33
C VAL A 7 7.85 -14.31 22.35
N TYR A 8 8.61 -14.07 21.27
CA TYR A 8 8.20 -13.17 20.20
C TYR A 8 6.89 -13.65 19.56
N ARG A 9 6.75 -14.94 19.27
CA ARG A 9 5.51 -15.50 18.71
C ARG A 9 4.33 -15.32 19.65
N GLN A 10 4.49 -15.60 20.95
CA GLN A 10 3.44 -15.45 21.96
C GLN A 10 2.99 -13.99 22.13
N GLN A 11 3.92 -13.03 22.07
CA GLN A 11 3.58 -11.60 22.16
C GLN A 11 2.77 -11.10 20.95
N PHE A 12 3.01 -11.67 19.77
CA PHE A 12 2.30 -11.29 18.54
C PHE A 12 1.06 -12.15 18.25
N GLU A 13 0.95 -13.37 18.79
CA GLU A 13 -0.25 -14.22 18.64
C GLU A 13 -1.45 -13.69 19.43
N GLN A 14 -1.23 -12.91 20.49
CA GLN A 14 -2.32 -12.34 21.30
C GLN A 14 -2.95 -11.07 20.70
N ARG A 15 -2.31 -10.43 19.72
CA ARG A 15 -2.94 -9.38 18.91
C ARG A 15 -3.35 -10.01 17.60
N GLN A 16 -4.64 -9.98 17.26
CA GLN A 16 -5.07 -10.15 15.87
C GLN A 16 -4.49 -8.99 15.05
N ASP A 17 -3.23 -9.10 14.66
CA ASP A 17 -2.54 -8.09 13.92
C ASP A 17 -3.01 -8.19 12.46
N PRO A 18 -3.74 -7.18 11.93
CA PRO A 18 -4.15 -7.18 10.53
C PRO A 18 -2.97 -7.32 9.56
N VAL A 19 -1.73 -7.01 9.99
CA VAL A 19 -0.49 -7.22 9.23
C VAL A 19 -0.23 -8.70 8.95
N VAL A 20 -0.53 -9.60 9.90
CA VAL A 20 -0.40 -11.05 9.70
C VAL A 20 -1.37 -11.51 8.61
N ASN A 21 -2.60 -10.99 8.60
CA ASN A 21 -3.60 -11.37 7.61
C ASN A 21 -3.33 -10.76 6.22
N LEU A 22 -2.77 -9.55 6.15
CA LEU A 22 -2.24 -8.98 4.91
C LEU A 22 -1.18 -9.86 4.26
N SER A 23 -0.38 -10.60 5.05
CA SER A 23 0.62 -11.52 4.50
C SER A 23 0.00 -12.70 3.74
N GLN A 24 -1.25 -13.05 4.08
CA GLN A 24 -2.01 -14.11 3.40
C GLN A 24 -2.55 -13.65 2.05
N LEU A 25 -2.76 -12.35 1.88
CA LEU A 25 -2.98 -11.74 0.58
C LEU A 25 -1.62 -11.71 -0.13
N ARG A 26 -1.54 -12.28 -1.34
CA ARG A 26 -0.30 -12.37 -2.15
C ARG A 26 0.05 -10.99 -2.75
N LEU A 27 0.15 -9.99 -1.90
CA LEU A 27 0.53 -8.62 -2.22
C LEU A 27 2.04 -8.53 -2.38
N HIS A 28 2.47 -7.68 -3.29
CA HIS A 28 3.87 -7.35 -3.48
C HIS A 28 4.39 -6.52 -2.27
N PRO A 29 5.71 -6.55 -1.95
CA PRO A 29 6.22 -5.89 -0.74
C PRO A 29 5.86 -4.40 -0.60
N ARG A 30 5.77 -3.66 -1.72
CA ARG A 30 5.42 -2.23 -1.71
C ARG A 30 3.99 -1.99 -1.21
N GLU A 31 3.05 -2.80 -1.67
CA GLU A 31 1.65 -2.78 -1.27
C GLU A 31 1.49 -3.22 0.18
N LYS A 32 2.22 -4.26 0.61
CA LYS A 32 2.24 -4.67 2.02
C LYS A 32 2.69 -3.54 2.93
N PHE A 33 3.78 -2.87 2.58
CA PHE A 33 4.31 -1.77 3.37
C PHE A 33 3.36 -0.57 3.40
N PHE A 34 2.71 -0.27 2.27
CA PHE A 34 1.67 0.75 2.22
C PHE A 34 0.51 0.43 3.16
N TRP A 35 -0.01 -0.80 3.13
CA TRP A 35 -1.08 -1.22 4.03
C TRP A 35 -0.64 -1.20 5.49
N TRP A 36 0.59 -1.64 5.79
CA TRP A 36 1.16 -1.52 7.14
C TRP A 36 1.13 -0.07 7.65
N ARG A 37 1.44 0.93 6.81
CA ARG A 37 1.32 2.35 7.19
C ARG A 37 -0.12 2.78 7.46
N ILE A 38 -1.08 2.30 6.67
CA ILE A 38 -2.51 2.55 6.89
C ILE A 38 -2.92 2.01 8.26
N PHE A 39 -2.62 0.74 8.55
CA PHE A 39 -2.95 0.12 9.84
C PHE A 39 -2.22 0.76 11.02
N GLY A 40 -1.01 1.27 10.79
CA GLY A 40 -0.25 2.03 11.78
C GLY A 40 -0.70 3.48 11.97
N GLY A 41 -1.66 3.99 11.18
CA GLY A 41 -2.12 5.38 11.28
C GLY A 41 -1.04 6.42 10.93
N ILE A 42 -0.08 6.04 10.08
CA ILE A 42 1.06 6.90 9.68
C ILE A 42 1.06 7.20 8.17
N LEU A 43 -0.07 6.97 7.49
CA LEU A 43 -0.22 7.41 6.12
C LEU A 43 -0.32 8.95 6.09
N PRO A 44 0.48 9.66 5.28
CA PRO A 44 0.51 11.12 5.28
C PRO A 44 -0.67 11.69 4.49
N THR A 45 -1.89 11.42 4.97
CA THR A 45 -3.13 12.05 4.50
C THR A 45 -3.14 13.52 4.87
N HIS A 46 -4.01 14.32 4.25
CA HIS A 46 -4.17 15.72 4.62
C HIS A 46 -4.57 15.89 6.09
N GLU A 47 -5.49 15.06 6.60
CA GLU A 47 -5.84 15.04 8.02
C GLU A 47 -4.61 14.77 8.90
N TRP A 48 -3.82 13.74 8.56
CA TRP A 48 -2.62 13.40 9.31
C TRP A 48 -1.60 14.54 9.31
N LEU A 49 -1.39 15.20 8.16
CA LEU A 49 -0.47 16.33 8.05
C LEU A 49 -0.93 17.53 8.88
N SER A 50 -2.23 17.85 8.85
CA SER A 50 -2.82 18.90 9.67
C SER A 50 -2.63 18.64 11.17
N SER A 51 -2.77 17.38 11.61
CA SER A 51 -2.52 17.00 13.01
C SER A 51 -1.06 17.21 13.47
N ARG A 52 -0.14 17.40 12.53
CA ARG A 52 1.30 17.66 12.76
C ARG A 52 1.71 19.09 12.45
N HIS A 53 0.75 20.02 12.39
CA HIS A 53 1.00 21.42 12.06
C HIS A 53 1.65 21.62 10.67
N LEU A 54 1.37 20.70 9.74
CA LEU A 54 1.77 20.79 8.33
C LEU A 54 0.53 20.84 7.42
N PRO A 55 -0.43 21.75 7.65
CA PRO A 55 -1.68 21.74 6.91
C PRO A 55 -1.44 21.94 5.41
N PRO A 56 -2.11 21.16 4.55
CA PRO A 56 -2.06 21.39 3.11
C PRO A 56 -2.77 22.71 2.77
N PRO A 57 -2.46 23.33 1.62
CA PRO A 57 -3.19 24.52 1.15
C PRO A 57 -4.70 24.30 1.00
N ASN A 58 -5.10 23.07 0.67
CA ASN A 58 -6.50 22.65 0.60
C ASN A 58 -6.64 21.31 1.35
N PRO A 59 -7.50 21.22 2.39
CA PRO A 59 -7.72 19.98 3.13
C PRO A 59 -8.49 18.92 2.33
N ALA A 60 -9.21 19.32 1.28
CA ALA A 60 -10.00 18.42 0.47
C ALA A 60 -9.13 17.42 -0.31
N CYS A 61 -9.74 16.31 -0.70
CA CYS A 61 -9.11 15.30 -1.54
C CYS A 61 -8.54 15.90 -2.84
N PRO A 62 -7.29 15.59 -3.22
CA PRO A 62 -6.70 16.09 -4.46
C PRO A 62 -7.41 15.64 -5.75
N TRP A 63 -8.30 14.65 -5.67
CA TRP A 63 -9.14 14.23 -6.79
C TRP A 63 -10.38 15.10 -6.99
N GLY A 64 -10.69 16.02 -6.07
CA GLY A 64 -11.85 16.90 -6.18
C GLY A 64 -13.14 16.30 -5.58
N CYS A 65 -13.02 15.39 -4.62
CA CYS A 65 -14.17 14.76 -3.95
C CYS A 65 -14.93 15.70 -3.01
N SER A 66 -14.46 16.93 -2.79
CA SER A 66 -14.98 17.91 -1.81
C SER A 66 -14.97 17.47 -0.33
N GLU A 67 -14.60 16.23 -0.04
CA GLU A 67 -14.43 15.70 1.32
C GLU A 67 -12.96 15.79 1.79
N PRO A 68 -12.73 15.87 3.12
CA PRO A 68 -11.38 15.80 3.70
C PRO A 68 -10.71 14.46 3.36
N GLU A 69 -9.40 14.51 3.08
CA GLU A 69 -8.63 13.29 2.87
C GLU A 69 -8.19 12.70 4.21
N ASP A 70 -8.99 11.76 4.73
CA ASP A 70 -8.69 10.90 5.88
C ASP A 70 -8.47 9.44 5.44
N ILE A 71 -8.31 8.51 6.40
CA ILE A 71 -8.12 7.08 6.09
C ILE A 71 -9.39 6.43 5.53
N ASN A 72 -10.58 6.83 5.97
CA ASN A 72 -11.84 6.30 5.42
C ASN A 72 -11.99 6.70 3.96
N HIS A 73 -11.72 7.97 3.65
CA HIS A 73 -11.75 8.52 2.31
C HIS A 73 -10.79 7.78 1.39
N VAL A 74 -9.52 7.65 1.79
CA VAL A 74 -8.48 6.99 0.98
C VAL A 74 -8.82 5.52 0.70
N THR A 75 -9.47 4.83 1.65
CA THR A 75 -9.74 3.40 1.52
C THR A 75 -11.11 3.08 0.94
N SER A 76 -12.12 3.93 1.11
CA SER A 76 -13.52 3.53 0.90
C SER A 76 -14.34 4.53 0.09
N GLU A 77 -14.10 5.83 0.21
CA GLU A 77 -15.04 6.86 -0.29
C GLU A 77 -14.50 7.68 -1.47
N CYS A 78 -13.18 7.65 -1.72
CA CYS A 78 -12.57 8.40 -2.80
C CYS A 78 -13.15 8.02 -4.17
N SER A 79 -13.71 8.99 -4.90
CA SER A 79 -14.31 8.78 -6.22
C SER A 79 -13.34 8.11 -7.20
N PHE A 80 -12.08 8.55 -7.22
CA PHE A 80 -11.04 7.98 -8.07
C PHE A 80 -10.77 6.49 -7.76
N LEU A 81 -10.82 6.09 -6.48
CA LEU A 81 -10.73 4.68 -6.10
C LEU A 81 -11.97 3.93 -6.58
N LEU A 82 -13.17 4.48 -6.35
CA LEU A 82 -14.42 3.87 -6.78
C LEU A 82 -14.47 3.65 -8.29
N ASP A 83 -13.88 4.54 -9.10
CA ASP A 83 -13.76 4.40 -10.54
C ASP A 83 -12.84 3.25 -10.95
N ILE A 84 -11.70 3.06 -10.26
CA ILE A 84 -10.81 1.91 -10.48
C ILE A 84 -11.55 0.61 -10.17
N LEU A 85 -12.24 0.56 -9.03
CA LEU A 85 -13.04 -0.61 -8.62
C LEU A 85 -14.18 -0.88 -9.60
N SER A 86 -14.80 0.17 -10.15
CA SER A 86 -15.84 0.06 -11.18
C SER A 86 -15.27 -0.52 -12.47
N ALA A 87 -14.10 -0.07 -12.91
CA ALA A 87 -13.44 -0.62 -14.09
C ALA A 87 -13.14 -2.12 -13.92
N LEU A 88 -12.60 -2.54 -12.77
CA LEU A 88 -12.37 -3.97 -12.49
C LEU A 88 -13.67 -4.78 -12.47
N SER A 89 -14.72 -4.25 -11.84
CA SER A 89 -16.03 -4.92 -11.78
C SER A 89 -16.66 -5.05 -13.16
N ASN A 90 -16.57 -4.01 -13.99
CA ASN A 90 -17.08 -3.99 -15.36
C ASN A 90 -16.36 -4.99 -16.27
N TRP A 91 -15.13 -5.39 -15.92
CA TRP A 91 -14.38 -6.44 -16.60
C TRP A 91 -14.65 -7.84 -16.02
N GLY A 92 -15.62 -7.99 -15.12
CA GLY A 92 -16.05 -9.28 -14.57
C GLY A 92 -15.28 -9.76 -13.33
N PHE A 93 -14.43 -8.92 -12.73
CA PHE A 93 -13.73 -9.27 -11.49
C PHE A 93 -14.59 -8.95 -10.28
N PHE A 94 -14.76 -9.93 -9.38
CA PHE A 94 -15.39 -9.68 -8.09
C PHE A 94 -14.45 -8.90 -7.17
N VAL A 95 -14.74 -7.62 -6.94
CA VAL A 95 -13.97 -6.75 -6.05
C VAL A 95 -14.92 -6.13 -5.02
N PRO A 96 -14.65 -6.27 -3.70
CA PRO A 96 -15.53 -5.77 -2.67
C PRO A 96 -15.58 -4.23 -2.66
N ARG A 97 -16.71 -3.70 -2.18
CA ARG A 97 -16.88 -2.30 -1.80
C ARG A 97 -17.05 -2.23 -0.29
N PHE A 98 -16.39 -1.28 0.33
CA PHE A 98 -16.49 -1.03 1.76
C PHE A 98 -16.96 0.40 1.97
N ARG A 99 -17.65 0.64 3.08
CA ARG A 99 -18.15 1.96 3.47
C ARG A 99 -17.25 2.66 4.46
N SER A 100 -16.32 1.93 5.08
CA SER A 100 -15.40 2.47 6.05
C SER A 100 -14.13 1.64 6.14
N PHE A 101 -13.07 2.25 6.66
CA PHE A 101 -11.85 1.53 6.98
C PHE A 101 -12.10 0.42 8.02
N ALA A 102 -13.06 0.58 8.93
CA ALA A 102 -13.41 -0.47 9.90
C ALA A 102 -13.88 -1.77 9.22
N GLU A 103 -14.71 -1.66 8.17
CA GLU A 103 -15.13 -2.82 7.38
C GLU A 103 -13.96 -3.46 6.63
N VAL A 104 -13.04 -2.65 6.10
CA VAL A 104 -11.81 -3.13 5.45
C VAL A 104 -10.96 -3.94 6.43
N LYS A 105 -10.78 -3.45 7.67
CA LYS A 105 -10.05 -4.17 8.72
C LYS A 105 -10.68 -5.53 9.00
N LEU A 106 -12.01 -5.59 9.11
CA LEU A 106 -12.74 -6.84 9.35
C LEU A 106 -12.60 -7.82 8.18
N ALA A 107 -12.70 -7.33 6.94
CA ALA A 107 -12.54 -8.15 5.75
C ALA A 107 -11.13 -8.75 5.64
N ILE A 108 -10.10 -7.96 5.95
CA ILE A 108 -8.71 -8.43 6.00
C ILE A 108 -8.52 -9.42 7.15
N ALA A 109 -9.07 -9.16 8.34
CA ALA A 109 -8.96 -10.05 9.49
C ALA A 109 -9.58 -11.45 9.26
N THR A 110 -10.62 -11.52 8.42
CA THR A 110 -11.35 -12.76 8.11
C THR A 110 -10.84 -13.49 6.88
N VAL A 111 -9.82 -12.95 6.19
CA VAL A 111 -9.31 -13.55 4.97
C VAL A 111 -8.70 -14.93 5.23
N ARG A 112 -9.03 -15.90 4.37
CA ARG A 112 -8.41 -17.23 4.34
C ARG A 112 -7.61 -17.37 3.04
N LYS A 113 -6.43 -18.00 3.09
CA LYS A 113 -5.49 -18.18 1.96
C LYS A 113 -6.12 -18.58 0.60
N LYS A 114 -7.25 -19.31 0.56
CA LYS A 114 -7.91 -19.77 -0.67
C LYS A 114 -9.04 -18.86 -1.19
N LYS A 115 -9.48 -17.82 -0.45
CA LYS A 115 -10.66 -16.98 -0.80
C LYS A 115 -10.36 -15.47 -0.79
N GLY A 116 -9.15 -15.06 -1.17
CA GLY A 116 -8.69 -13.67 -1.04
C GLY A 116 -8.57 -12.86 -2.33
N ALA A 117 -8.90 -13.39 -3.52
CA ALA A 117 -8.57 -12.72 -4.80
C ALA A 117 -9.23 -11.34 -4.96
N GLY A 118 -10.52 -11.20 -4.64
CA GLY A 118 -11.20 -9.91 -4.70
C GLY A 118 -10.62 -8.89 -3.71
N LEU A 119 -10.32 -9.34 -2.48
CA LEU A 119 -9.70 -8.49 -1.47
C LEU A 119 -8.26 -8.10 -1.85
N GLN A 120 -7.53 -8.99 -2.53
CA GLN A 120 -6.21 -8.70 -3.09
C GLN A 120 -6.30 -7.61 -4.16
N LEU A 121 -7.24 -7.72 -5.11
CA LEU A 121 -7.49 -6.70 -6.13
C LEU A 121 -7.85 -5.35 -5.50
N TYR A 122 -8.72 -5.38 -4.50
CA TYR A 122 -9.08 -4.20 -3.71
C TYR A 122 -7.85 -3.56 -3.06
N CYS A 123 -7.00 -4.37 -2.41
CA CYS A 123 -5.76 -3.88 -1.79
C CYS A 123 -4.80 -3.22 -2.78
N TYR A 124 -4.68 -3.78 -3.99
CA TYR A 124 -3.92 -3.16 -5.07
C TYR A 124 -4.59 -1.86 -5.56
N ALA A 125 -5.91 -1.81 -5.69
CA ALA A 125 -6.64 -0.63 -6.13
C ALA A 125 -6.44 0.57 -5.20
N VAL A 126 -6.55 0.37 -3.87
CA VAL A 126 -6.29 1.42 -2.88
C VAL A 126 -4.86 1.95 -3.00
N TYR A 127 -3.87 1.05 -3.11
CA TYR A 127 -2.48 1.45 -3.30
C TYR A 127 -2.26 2.25 -4.58
N GLN A 128 -2.86 1.83 -5.69
CA GLN A 128 -2.76 2.50 -6.98
C GLN A 128 -3.42 3.88 -6.96
N ALA A 129 -4.58 4.01 -6.33
CA ALA A 129 -5.25 5.28 -6.12
C ALA A 129 -4.36 6.25 -5.33
N TRP A 130 -3.77 5.78 -4.22
CA TRP A 130 -2.85 6.55 -3.40
C TRP A 130 -1.58 6.97 -4.17
N ARG A 131 -1.00 6.05 -4.93
CA ARG A 131 0.21 6.31 -5.72
C ARG A 131 -0.06 7.35 -6.81
N SER A 132 -1.16 7.22 -7.54
CA SER A 132 -1.59 8.18 -8.55
C SER A 132 -1.92 9.54 -7.94
N ARG A 133 -2.52 9.57 -6.73
CA ARG A 133 -2.75 10.81 -5.98
C ARG A 133 -1.44 11.52 -5.70
N ASN A 134 -0.40 10.81 -5.25
CA ASN A 134 0.91 11.40 -4.99
C ASN A 134 1.57 11.90 -6.28
N ALA A 135 1.44 11.15 -7.38
CA ALA A 135 1.90 11.61 -8.68
C ALA A 135 1.23 12.94 -9.08
N LYS A 136 -0.11 13.03 -8.98
CA LYS A 136 -0.88 14.26 -9.23
C LYS A 136 -0.40 15.43 -8.36
N LYS A 137 -0.24 15.22 -7.05
CA LYS A 137 0.22 16.27 -6.11
C LYS A 137 1.60 16.82 -6.46
N HIS A 138 2.47 16.01 -7.07
CA HIS A 138 3.83 16.39 -7.45
C HIS A 138 3.98 16.67 -8.95
N GLY A 139 2.88 16.90 -9.68
CA GLY A 139 2.92 17.23 -11.12
C GLY A 139 3.47 16.11 -12.00
N ARG A 140 3.47 14.86 -11.52
CA ARG A 140 3.93 13.69 -12.27
C ARG A 140 2.75 13.06 -13.04
N PRO A 141 3.03 12.35 -14.14
CA PRO A 141 2.01 11.59 -14.85
C PRO A 141 1.30 10.61 -13.90
N PHE A 142 -0.04 10.60 -13.97
CA PHE A 142 -0.89 9.66 -13.26
C PHE A 142 -1.79 8.95 -14.27
N GLY A 143 -2.01 7.64 -14.09
CA GLY A 143 -2.84 6.85 -15.00
C GLY A 143 -4.32 7.11 -14.78
N SER A 144 -5.14 6.94 -15.81
CA SER A 144 -6.60 6.93 -15.68
C SER A 144 -7.07 5.69 -14.87
N PRO A 145 -8.29 5.70 -14.30
CA PRO A 145 -8.81 4.57 -13.54
C PRO A 145 -8.72 3.23 -14.29
N THR A 146 -9.05 3.24 -15.58
CA THR A 146 -8.97 2.07 -16.47
C THR A 146 -7.53 1.58 -16.67
N VAL A 147 -6.58 2.50 -16.88
CA VAL A 147 -5.15 2.15 -17.02
C VAL A 147 -4.62 1.52 -15.73
N LEU A 148 -5.00 2.06 -14.57
CA LEU A 148 -4.60 1.52 -13.28
C LEU A 148 -5.25 0.15 -13.03
N ALA A 149 -6.53 -0.04 -13.38
CA ALA A 149 -7.18 -1.35 -13.33
C ALA A 149 -6.44 -2.40 -14.17
N ALA A 150 -6.04 -2.05 -15.40
CA ALA A 150 -5.24 -2.95 -16.26
C ALA A 150 -3.87 -3.28 -15.62
N ALA A 151 -3.19 -2.27 -15.06
CA ALA A 151 -1.92 -2.44 -14.38
C ALA A 151 -2.03 -3.38 -13.16
N ILE A 152 -3.09 -3.27 -12.37
CA ILE A 152 -3.38 -4.17 -11.24
C ILE A 152 -3.45 -5.62 -11.72
N LEU A 153 -4.23 -5.88 -12.78
CA LEU A 153 -4.38 -7.22 -13.33
C LEU A 153 -3.06 -7.77 -13.87
N ALA A 154 -2.24 -6.94 -14.52
CA ALA A 154 -0.91 -7.32 -15.00
C ALA A 154 0.01 -7.73 -13.83
N THR A 155 0.02 -6.96 -12.74
CA THR A 155 0.80 -7.27 -11.53
C THR A 155 0.32 -8.56 -10.86
N CYS A 156 -0.99 -8.82 -10.81
CA CYS A 156 -1.52 -10.05 -10.24
C CYS A 156 -1.15 -11.31 -11.06
N LYS A 157 -1.11 -11.21 -12.40
CA LYS A 157 -0.74 -12.34 -13.29
C LYS A 157 0.73 -12.73 -13.18
N SER A 158 1.63 -11.76 -12.97
CA SER A 158 3.08 -12.02 -12.85
C SER A 158 3.45 -12.91 -11.66
N HIS A 159 2.58 -13.02 -10.65
CA HIS A 159 2.81 -13.86 -9.47
C HIS A 159 2.55 -15.36 -9.71
N SER A 160 2.02 -15.73 -10.88
CA SER A 160 1.91 -17.13 -11.30
C SER A 160 3.21 -17.68 -11.90
N PHE A 161 4.17 -16.81 -12.29
CA PHE A 161 5.37 -17.22 -13.03
C PHE A 161 6.70 -16.59 -12.59
N SER A 162 6.71 -15.74 -11.55
CA SER A 162 7.97 -15.13 -11.09
C SER A 162 8.06 -15.15 -9.57
N SER A 163 8.81 -16.13 -9.08
CA SER A 163 9.61 -16.00 -7.86
C SER A 163 11.02 -15.61 -8.28
N SER A 164 11.17 -14.44 -8.92
CA SER A 164 12.46 -13.77 -8.93
C SER A 164 12.54 -12.92 -7.65
N PRO A 165 13.54 -13.12 -6.78
CA PRO A 165 13.81 -12.17 -5.72
C PRO A 165 14.22 -10.87 -6.39
N GLU A 166 13.38 -9.83 -6.33
CA GLU A 166 13.83 -8.48 -6.62
C GLU A 166 14.99 -8.17 -5.67
N HIS A 167 16.20 -8.35 -6.18
CA HIS A 167 17.45 -8.07 -5.50
C HIS A 167 17.45 -6.56 -5.24
N TRP A 168 17.27 -6.16 -3.99
CA TRP A 168 17.41 -4.79 -3.51
C TRP A 168 18.88 -4.30 -3.53
N GLY A 169 19.67 -4.79 -4.49
CA GLY A 169 20.98 -4.27 -4.80
C GLY A 169 20.83 -3.07 -5.71
N THR A 170 20.76 -1.89 -5.09
CA THR A 170 21.37 -0.65 -5.58
C THR A 170 21.01 -0.24 -7.01
N ILE A 171 20.13 0.77 -7.13
CA ILE A 171 20.22 1.70 -8.26
C ILE A 171 21.55 2.45 -8.07
N GLN A 172 22.67 1.84 -8.47
CA GLN A 172 23.86 2.62 -8.79
C GLN A 172 23.61 3.18 -10.20
N PRO A 173 23.61 4.50 -10.38
CA PRO A 173 23.85 5.05 -11.70
C PRO A 173 25.15 4.45 -12.23
N SER A 174 25.21 4.12 -13.52
CA SER A 174 26.37 3.56 -14.24
C SER A 174 27.64 4.43 -14.20
N TRP A 175 27.64 5.50 -13.41
CA TRP A 175 28.68 6.50 -13.22
C TRP A 175 29.37 6.41 -11.86
N LEU A 176 28.93 5.52 -10.96
CA LEU A 176 29.62 5.27 -9.69
C LEU A 176 30.49 4.01 -9.81
N SER A 177 31.79 4.23 -9.94
CA SER A 177 32.82 3.19 -9.87
C SER A 177 32.78 2.40 -8.54
N SER A 178 33.22 1.15 -8.62
CA SER A 178 33.25 0.04 -7.62
C SER A 178 33.34 0.36 -6.11
N PRO A 179 32.85 -0.56 -5.24
CA PRO A 179 32.61 -0.33 -3.81
C PRO A 179 33.84 -0.47 -2.90
N ASN A 180 35.01 0.05 -3.31
CA ASN A 180 36.26 -0.13 -2.56
C ASN A 180 36.80 1.13 -1.86
N SER A 181 36.04 2.22 -1.72
CA SER A 181 36.59 3.48 -1.16
C SER A 181 35.91 4.00 0.11
N TRP A 182 35.07 3.21 0.79
CA TRP A 182 34.50 3.68 2.06
C TRP A 182 35.46 3.39 3.23
N TYR A 183 36.15 4.44 3.70
CA TYR A 183 36.88 4.42 4.97
C TYR A 183 36.09 5.24 5.99
N PRO A 184 35.73 4.67 7.17
CA PRO A 184 35.12 5.45 8.24
C PRO A 184 36.10 6.50 8.78
N PRO A 185 35.61 7.66 9.25
CA PRO A 185 36.47 8.70 9.80
C PRO A 185 37.20 8.18 11.05
N LEU A 186 38.53 8.29 11.03
CA LEU A 186 39.37 8.01 12.18
C LEU A 186 39.03 9.02 13.28
N TRP A 187 38.66 8.49 14.44
CA TRP A 187 38.44 9.27 15.65
C TRP A 187 39.77 9.95 16.01
N ALA A 188 39.79 11.28 15.99
CA ALA A 188 40.95 12.06 16.42
C ALA A 188 40.73 12.53 17.87
N GLY A 189 41.64 12.11 18.75
CA GLY A 189 41.96 12.75 20.03
C GLY A 189 41.05 12.46 21.19
#